data_AF-A0A0G1UX61-F1
#
_entry.id   AF-A0A0G1UX61-F1
#
_cell.length_a   1.000
_cell.length_b   1.000
_cell.length_c   1.000
_cell.angle_alpha   90.00
_cell.angle_beta   90.00
_cell.angle_gamma   90.00
#
_symmetry.space_group_name_H-M   'P 1'
#
loop_
_entity.id
_entity.type
_entity.pdbx_description
1 polymer ?
#
loop_
_entity_poly.entity_id
_entity_poly.type
_entity_poly.pdbx_seq_one_letter_code
_entity_poly.pdbx_strand_id
1 'polypeptide(L)'
;MSPLQVIKESREEEIDRSFWKAVIIAVLAAFFVFFAVSSFNKFLLSVQGTDLLWCFVFALLFFVLFLLQVFFVKSRLKMVPLILLETLAPLLVFYSRFFNGPGTPLYLVFGAAVLFLALLSSSIRGQRELSNSLEIRFFSIVKSVLPRAVTGFILFLSAVFYLNYFVWGNFNQNVGRAIVNETAIS
;
A
#
# COMPACT_ATOMS: atom_id res chain seq x y z
N MET A 1 35.49 -30.09 -1.57
CA MET A 1 34.20 -29.49 -1.96
C MET A 1 34.12 -29.47 -3.48
N SER A 2 33.00 -29.91 -4.06
CA SER A 2 32.82 -29.85 -5.52
C SER A 2 32.52 -28.42 -5.97
N PRO A 3 32.90 -27.99 -7.19
CA PRO A 3 32.58 -26.66 -7.72
C PRO A 3 31.07 -26.36 -7.69
N LEU A 4 30.24 -27.39 -7.85
CA LEU A 4 28.78 -27.30 -7.80
C LEU A 4 28.24 -27.02 -6.38
N GLN A 5 28.93 -27.47 -5.33
CA GLN A 5 28.57 -27.15 -3.94
C GLN A 5 28.89 -25.69 -3.63
N VAL A 6 30.06 -25.19 -4.05
CA VAL A 6 30.45 -23.78 -3.83
C VAL A 6 29.50 -22.81 -4.54
N ILE A 7 29.03 -23.15 -5.75
CA ILE A 7 28.04 -22.34 -6.49
C ILE A 7 26.66 -22.38 -5.81
N LYS A 8 26.26 -23.52 -5.25
CA LYS A 8 24.99 -23.62 -4.51
C LYS A 8 25.02 -22.84 -3.20
N GLU A 9 26.10 -23.00 -2.44
CA GLU A 9 26.27 -22.40 -1.12
C GLU A 9 26.40 -20.87 -1.22
N SER A 10 27.17 -20.36 -2.20
CA SER A 10 27.23 -18.91 -2.49
C SER A 10 25.88 -18.35 -2.95
N ARG A 11 25.09 -19.12 -3.72
CA ARG A 11 23.74 -18.70 -4.15
C ARG A 11 22.75 -18.72 -2.99
N GLU A 12 22.88 -19.64 -2.03
CA GLU A 12 22.07 -19.71 -0.82
C GLU A 12 22.42 -18.60 0.19
N GLU A 13 23.70 -18.29 0.41
CA GLU A 13 24.13 -17.12 1.19
C GLU A 13 23.64 -15.80 0.60
N GLU A 14 23.59 -15.68 -0.74
CA GLU A 14 23.08 -14.48 -1.41
C GLU A 14 21.54 -14.33 -1.33
N ILE A 15 20.84 -15.44 -1.06
CA ILE A 15 19.38 -15.51 -0.85
C ILE A 15 19.02 -15.18 0.61
N ASP A 16 19.94 -15.37 1.56
CA ASP A 16 19.66 -15.25 3.00
C ASP A 16 20.01 -13.90 3.62
N ARG A 17 19.53 -12.81 2.99
CA ARG A 17 19.42 -11.52 3.70
C ARG A 17 18.21 -11.55 4.63
N SER A 18 18.43 -12.06 5.85
CA SER A 18 17.59 -11.97 7.06
C SER A 18 16.09 -11.77 6.81
N PHE A 19 15.34 -12.87 6.78
CA PHE A 19 13.87 -12.88 6.72
C PHE A 19 13.21 -11.89 7.70
N TRP A 20 13.79 -11.74 8.90
CA TRP A 20 13.31 -10.78 9.90
C TRP A 20 13.31 -9.33 9.43
N LYS A 21 14.31 -8.89 8.64
CA LYS A 21 14.33 -7.53 8.07
C LYS A 21 13.15 -7.32 7.13
N ALA A 22 12.84 -8.32 6.30
CA ALA A 22 11.70 -8.28 5.40
C ALA A 22 10.38 -8.16 6.17
N VAL A 23 10.23 -8.97 7.22
CA VAL A 23 9.03 -8.93 8.09
C VAL A 23 8.89 -7.58 8.78
N ILE A 24 9.97 -7.02 9.34
CA ILE A 24 9.94 -5.71 10.00
C ILE A 24 9.53 -4.61 9.02
N ILE A 25 10.10 -4.61 7.80
CA ILE A 25 9.73 -3.63 6.77
C ILE A 25 8.25 -3.78 6.40
N ALA A 26 7.76 -4.99 6.20
CA ALA A 26 6.36 -5.26 5.86
C ALA A 26 5.39 -4.82 6.96
N VAL A 27 5.71 -5.12 8.23
CA VAL A 27 4.90 -4.70 9.39
C VAL A 27 4.87 -3.18 9.50
N LEU A 28 6.00 -2.52 9.29
CA LEU A 28 6.08 -1.06 9.32
C LEU A 28 5.34 -0.44 8.12
N ALA A 29 5.43 -1.02 6.93
CA ALA A 29 4.67 -0.61 5.76
C ALA A 29 3.15 -0.77 6.01
N ALA A 30 2.73 -1.92 6.55
CA ALA A 30 1.36 -2.20 6.96
C ALA A 30 0.84 -1.18 7.99
N PHE A 31 1.67 -0.80 8.97
CA PHE A 31 1.36 0.25 9.92
C PHE A 31 1.12 1.59 9.21
N PHE A 32 2.03 2.02 8.33
CA PHE A 32 1.89 3.32 7.65
C PHE A 32 0.70 3.36 6.68
N VAL A 33 0.41 2.29 5.94
CA VAL A 33 -0.76 2.26 5.06
C VAL A 33 -2.07 2.24 5.85
N PHE A 34 -2.11 1.58 7.02
CA PHE A 34 -3.25 1.68 7.94
C PHE A 34 -3.49 3.13 8.39
N PHE A 35 -2.43 3.82 8.82
CA PHE A 35 -2.53 5.22 9.24
C PHE A 35 -2.89 6.16 8.08
N ALA A 36 -2.35 5.94 6.88
CA ALA A 36 -2.71 6.70 5.69
C ALA A 36 -4.22 6.61 5.40
N VAL A 37 -4.77 5.39 5.38
CA VAL A 37 -6.19 5.15 5.11
C VAL A 37 -7.08 5.61 6.27
N SER A 38 -6.60 5.50 7.52
CA SER A 38 -7.29 6.04 8.69
C SER A 38 -7.41 7.57 8.64
N SER A 39 -6.30 8.27 8.33
CA SER A 39 -6.29 9.72 8.12
C SER A 39 -7.17 10.14 6.93
N PHE A 40 -7.14 9.39 5.83
CA PHE A 40 -8.05 9.64 4.71
C PHE A 40 -9.51 9.49 5.12
N ASN A 41 -9.86 8.43 5.84
CA ASN A 41 -11.23 8.24 6.31
C ASN A 41 -11.67 9.35 7.28
N LYS A 42 -10.77 9.84 8.15
CA LYS A 42 -11.03 11.02 8.99
C LYS A 42 -11.29 12.26 8.14
N PHE A 43 -10.45 12.51 7.15
CA PHE A 43 -10.64 13.60 6.20
C PHE A 43 -12.01 13.55 5.50
N LEU A 44 -12.46 12.37 5.06
CA LEU A 44 -13.77 12.23 4.42
C LEU A 44 -14.94 12.63 5.35
N LEU A 45 -14.76 12.48 6.67
CA LEU A 45 -15.78 12.82 7.67
C LEU A 45 -15.66 14.26 8.19
N SER A 46 -14.43 14.78 8.33
CA SER A 46 -14.13 16.08 8.95
C SER A 46 -13.92 17.22 7.94
N VAL A 47 -13.51 16.88 6.72
CA VAL A 47 -13.05 17.80 5.65
C VAL A 47 -11.90 18.72 6.13
N GLN A 48 -11.10 18.29 7.10
CA GLN A 48 -9.97 19.08 7.58
C GLN A 48 -8.72 18.84 6.73
N GLY A 49 -8.15 19.88 6.14
CA GLY A 49 -6.93 19.77 5.32
C GLY A 49 -5.73 19.14 6.04
N THR A 50 -5.66 19.24 7.37
CA THR A 50 -4.63 18.59 8.19
C THR A 50 -4.69 17.07 8.12
N ASP A 51 -5.89 16.47 8.11
CA ASP A 51 -6.07 15.02 7.98
C ASP A 51 -5.61 14.52 6.59
N LEU A 52 -5.85 15.32 5.55
CA LEU A 52 -5.38 15.03 4.19
C LEU A 52 -3.84 15.10 4.11
N LEU A 53 -3.21 16.10 4.73
CA LEU A 53 -1.75 16.19 4.81
C LEU A 53 -1.15 14.97 5.52
N TRP A 54 -1.73 14.52 6.63
CA TRP A 54 -1.28 13.30 7.31
C TRP A 54 -1.45 12.05 6.44
N CYS A 55 -2.54 11.95 5.68
CA CYS A 55 -2.72 10.88 4.69
C CYS A 55 -1.56 10.87 3.69
N PHE A 56 -1.17 12.02 3.13
CA PHE A 56 -0.04 12.12 2.20
C PHE A 56 1.30 11.71 2.84
N VAL A 57 1.57 12.18 4.06
CA VAL A 57 2.82 11.86 4.79
C VAL A 57 2.92 10.35 5.03
N PHE A 58 1.86 9.73 5.55
CA PHE A 58 1.86 8.29 5.81
C PHE A 58 1.89 7.45 4.53
N ALA A 59 1.21 7.89 3.45
CA ALA A 59 1.29 7.22 2.15
C ALA A 59 2.71 7.28 1.58
N LEU A 60 3.40 8.42 1.71
CA LEU A 60 4.79 8.55 1.27
C LEU A 60 5.72 7.60 2.03
N LEU A 61 5.59 7.56 3.37
CA LEU A 61 6.36 6.63 4.21
C LEU A 61 6.08 5.16 3.86
N PHE A 62 4.82 4.82 3.59
CA PHE A 62 4.44 3.51 3.07
C PHE A 62 5.15 3.19 1.74
N PHE A 63 5.11 4.10 0.74
CA PHE A 63 5.76 3.85 -0.54
C PHE A 63 7.29 3.72 -0.44
N VAL A 64 7.92 4.48 0.45
CA VAL A 64 9.36 4.34 0.73
C VAL A 64 9.66 2.95 1.27
N LEU A 65 8.91 2.48 2.27
CA LEU A 65 9.10 1.14 2.83
C LEU A 65 8.76 0.04 1.85
N PHE A 66 7.71 0.20 1.05
CA PHE A 66 7.35 -0.74 0.00
C PHE A 66 8.45 -0.84 -1.06
N LEU A 67 9.08 0.28 -1.46
CA LEU A 67 10.25 0.25 -2.33
C LEU A 67 11.41 -0.49 -1.68
N LEU A 68 11.74 -0.18 -0.41
CA LEU A 68 12.78 -0.90 0.34
C LEU A 68 12.49 -2.40 0.37
N GLN A 69 11.24 -2.81 0.60
CA GLN A 69 10.81 -4.19 0.56
C GLN A 69 11.12 -4.84 -0.79
N VAL A 70 10.82 -4.16 -1.91
CA VAL A 70 11.16 -4.65 -3.26
C VAL A 70 12.66 -4.86 -3.45
N PHE A 71 13.51 -4.02 -2.87
CA PHE A 71 14.97 -4.18 -2.91
C PHE A 71 15.48 -5.33 -2.04
N PHE A 72 14.93 -5.49 -0.83
CA PHE A 72 15.46 -6.45 0.14
C PHE A 72 14.90 -7.86 -0.01
N VAL A 73 13.65 -8.01 -0.48
CA VAL A 73 13.00 -9.31 -0.63
C VAL A 73 13.22 -9.83 -2.05
N LYS A 74 14.20 -10.72 -2.23
CA LYS A 74 14.49 -11.33 -3.55
C LYS A 74 13.51 -12.44 -3.95
N SER A 75 12.87 -13.11 -2.98
CA SER A 75 11.96 -14.22 -3.27
C SER A 75 10.53 -13.74 -3.51
N ARG A 76 9.99 -14.04 -4.70
CA ARG A 76 8.58 -13.76 -5.07
C ARG A 76 7.59 -14.42 -4.11
N LEU A 77 7.86 -15.66 -3.69
CA LEU A 77 6.98 -16.40 -2.79
C LEU A 77 6.94 -15.77 -1.39
N LYS A 78 8.07 -15.26 -0.91
CA LYS A 78 8.12 -14.53 0.38
C LYS A 78 7.43 -13.17 0.29
N MET A 79 7.38 -12.56 -0.89
CA MET A 79 6.78 -11.24 -1.10
C MET A 79 5.24 -11.25 -1.03
N VAL A 80 4.60 -12.31 -1.52
CA VAL A 80 3.13 -12.46 -1.54
C VAL A 80 2.49 -12.27 -0.15
N PRO A 81 2.90 -13.00 0.92
CA PRO A 81 2.29 -12.84 2.24
C PRO A 81 2.58 -11.46 2.86
N LEU A 82 3.70 -10.80 2.54
CA LEU A 82 4.01 -9.46 3.04
C LEU A 82 3.08 -8.41 2.42
N ILE A 83 2.90 -8.46 1.10
CA ILE A 83 1.96 -7.58 0.40
C ILE A 83 0.52 -7.85 0.86
N LEU A 84 0.19 -9.11 1.11
CA LEU A 84 -1.13 -9.47 1.64
C LEU A 84 -1.36 -8.79 3.00
N LEU A 85 -0.39 -8.84 3.92
CA LEU A 85 -0.45 -8.12 5.20
C LEU A 85 -0.67 -6.61 5.01
N GLU A 86 0.10 -5.98 4.11
CA GLU A 86 -0.03 -4.55 3.79
C GLU A 86 -1.41 -4.19 3.23
N THR A 87 -2.03 -5.08 2.46
CA THR A 87 -3.37 -4.86 1.90
C THR A 87 -4.51 -5.16 2.86
N LEU A 88 -4.30 -6.05 3.83
CA LEU A 88 -5.28 -6.32 4.89
C LEU A 88 -5.28 -5.22 5.96
N ALA A 89 -4.12 -4.64 6.27
CA ALA A 89 -4.00 -3.58 7.27
C ALA A 89 -5.03 -2.44 7.10
N PRO A 90 -5.19 -1.79 5.92
CA PRO A 90 -6.16 -0.72 5.76
C PRO A 90 -7.62 -1.18 5.83
N LEU A 91 -7.92 -2.47 5.64
CA LEU A 91 -9.27 -3.00 5.83
C LEU A 91 -9.73 -2.91 7.29
N LEU A 92 -8.79 -2.99 8.24
CA LEU A 92 -9.08 -2.91 9.68
C LEU A 92 -9.72 -1.57 10.07
N VAL A 93 -9.43 -0.49 9.34
CA VAL A 93 -10.07 0.83 9.53
C VAL A 93 -11.59 0.73 9.41
N PHE A 94 -12.08 -0.20 8.57
CA PHE A 94 -13.49 -0.38 8.27
C PHE A 94 -14.08 -1.63 8.92
N TYR A 95 -13.42 -2.21 9.93
CA TYR A 95 -13.86 -3.44 10.58
C TYR A 95 -15.32 -3.38 11.08
N SER A 96 -15.72 -2.28 11.71
CA SER A 96 -17.11 -2.10 12.18
C SER A 96 -18.13 -2.10 11.04
N ARG A 97 -17.74 -1.64 9.85
CA ARG A 97 -18.59 -1.60 8.65
C ARG A 97 -18.71 -2.98 7.98
N PHE A 98 -17.75 -3.88 8.19
CA PHE A 98 -17.81 -5.26 7.68
C PHE A 98 -18.87 -6.10 8.38
N PHE A 99 -19.01 -5.99 9.70
CA PHE A 99 -19.89 -6.85 10.49
C PHE A 99 -21.27 -6.25 10.77
N ASN A 100 -21.37 -4.92 10.88
CA ASN A 100 -22.60 -4.23 11.31
C ASN A 100 -23.18 -3.27 10.25
N GLY A 101 -22.61 -3.21 9.04
CA GLY A 101 -23.01 -2.29 7.99
C GLY A 101 -23.94 -2.91 6.92
N PRO A 102 -24.92 -2.16 6.38
CA PRO A 102 -25.72 -2.63 5.24
C PRO A 102 -24.89 -2.63 3.94
N GLY A 103 -24.82 -3.78 3.25
CA GLY A 103 -24.36 -3.90 1.85
C GLY A 103 -22.86 -3.76 1.56
N THR A 104 -21.99 -3.87 2.58
CA THR A 104 -20.64 -3.29 2.62
C THR A 104 -19.42 -4.09 2.12
N PRO A 105 -19.37 -5.44 2.05
CA PRO A 105 -18.07 -6.12 1.95
C PRO A 105 -17.49 -6.16 0.53
N LEU A 106 -18.31 -6.27 -0.52
CA LEU A 106 -17.82 -6.62 -1.87
C LEU A 106 -16.95 -5.54 -2.52
N TYR A 107 -17.37 -4.27 -2.52
CA TYR A 107 -16.59 -3.19 -3.15
C TYR A 107 -15.29 -2.89 -2.39
N LEU A 108 -15.31 -3.00 -1.06
CA LEU A 108 -14.14 -2.75 -0.22
C LEU A 108 -13.12 -3.89 -0.39
N VAL A 109 -13.60 -5.14 -0.44
CA VAL A 109 -12.79 -6.31 -0.81
C VAL A 109 -12.25 -6.20 -2.23
N PHE A 110 -13.06 -5.75 -3.19
CA PHE A 110 -12.62 -5.53 -4.57
C PHE A 110 -11.52 -4.46 -4.63
N GLY A 111 -11.68 -3.34 -3.94
CA GLY A 111 -10.65 -2.30 -3.83
C GLY A 111 -9.35 -2.86 -3.24
N ALA A 112 -9.42 -3.65 -2.16
CA ALA A 112 -8.24 -4.27 -1.57
C ALA A 112 -7.60 -5.32 -2.49
N ALA A 113 -8.39 -6.07 -3.24
CA ALA A 113 -7.88 -6.99 -4.26
C ALA A 113 -7.15 -6.23 -5.38
N VAL A 114 -7.68 -5.10 -5.84
CA VAL A 114 -7.02 -4.23 -6.82
C VAL A 114 -5.71 -3.67 -6.26
N LEU A 115 -5.70 -3.19 -5.01
CA LEU A 115 -4.48 -2.75 -4.33
C LEU A 115 -3.44 -3.88 -4.27
N PHE A 116 -3.86 -5.07 -3.84
CA PHE A 116 -2.99 -6.24 -3.73
C PHE A 116 -2.36 -6.61 -5.08
N LEU A 117 -3.17 -6.68 -6.15
CA LEU A 117 -2.68 -6.98 -7.49
C LEU A 117 -1.75 -5.89 -8.03
N ALA A 118 -2.03 -4.62 -7.74
CA ALA A 118 -1.18 -3.51 -8.14
C ALA A 118 0.19 -3.54 -7.42
N LEU A 119 0.19 -3.77 -6.11
CA LEU A 119 1.42 -3.93 -5.32
C LEU A 119 2.19 -5.18 -5.77
N LEU A 120 1.53 -6.32 -5.93
CA LEU A 120 2.18 -7.55 -6.37
C LEU A 120 2.79 -7.41 -7.77
N SER A 121 2.04 -6.86 -8.73
CA SER A 121 2.53 -6.66 -10.10
C SER A 121 3.65 -5.61 -10.19
N SER A 122 3.62 -4.58 -9.34
CA SER A 122 4.71 -3.59 -9.24
C SER A 122 5.97 -4.23 -8.68
N SER A 123 5.84 -5.02 -7.61
CA SER A 123 6.94 -5.74 -6.97
C SER A 123 7.59 -6.76 -7.90
N ILE A 124 6.78 -7.59 -8.60
CA ILE A 124 7.30 -8.56 -9.58
C ILE A 124 8.11 -7.86 -10.67
N ARG A 125 7.66 -6.68 -11.14
CA ARG A 125 8.39 -5.92 -12.17
C ARG A 125 9.68 -5.32 -11.60
N GLY A 126 9.62 -4.73 -10.41
CA GLY A 126 10.81 -4.22 -9.73
C GLY A 126 11.88 -5.29 -9.50
N GLN A 127 11.48 -6.49 -9.08
CA GLN A 127 12.40 -7.62 -8.92
C GLN A 127 12.98 -8.12 -10.25
N ARG A 128 12.18 -8.12 -11.34
CA ARG A 128 12.69 -8.45 -12.69
C ARG A 128 13.75 -7.45 -13.13
N GLU A 129 13.52 -6.16 -12.89
CA GLU A 129 14.49 -5.11 -13.19
C GLU A 129 15.78 -5.27 -12.35
N LEU A 130 15.63 -5.60 -11.06
CA LEU A 130 16.75 -5.83 -10.15
C LEU A 130 17.60 -7.05 -10.56
N SER A 131 16.97 -8.13 -11.02
CA SER A 131 17.66 -9.36 -11.44
C SER A 131 18.32 -9.27 -12.82
N ASN A 132 17.83 -8.40 -13.70
CA ASN A 132 18.37 -8.20 -15.04
C ASN A 132 19.44 -7.09 -15.14
N SER A 133 19.75 -6.42 -14.02
CA SER A 133 20.70 -5.32 -13.99
C SER A 133 22.02 -5.74 -13.36
N LEU A 134 23.14 -5.53 -14.05
CA LEU A 134 24.49 -5.74 -13.52
C LEU A 134 24.84 -4.72 -12.41
N GLU A 135 24.17 -3.58 -12.39
CA GLU A 135 24.28 -2.54 -11.36
C GLU A 135 22.89 -2.12 -10.88
N ILE A 136 22.73 -1.90 -9.57
CA ILE A 136 21.45 -1.47 -8.99
C ILE A 136 21.17 -0.01 -9.39
N ARG A 137 20.40 0.18 -10.48
CA ARG A 137 19.93 1.50 -10.91
C ARG A 137 18.65 1.87 -10.15
N PHE A 138 18.79 2.46 -8.97
CA PHE A 138 17.68 2.84 -8.07
C PHE A 138 16.51 3.51 -8.81
N PHE A 139 16.80 4.52 -9.64
CA PHE A 139 15.78 5.25 -10.40
C PHE A 139 15.05 4.40 -11.45
N SER A 140 15.70 3.38 -12.05
CA SER A 140 15.03 2.48 -13.00
C SER A 140 13.96 1.66 -12.28
N ILE A 141 14.32 1.13 -11.11
CA ILE A 141 13.44 0.30 -10.30
C ILE A 141 12.27 1.13 -9.76
N VAL A 142 12.54 2.31 -9.21
CA VAL A 142 11.49 3.23 -8.74
C VAL A 142 10.49 3.56 -9.86
N LYS A 143 10.97 3.89 -11.06
CA LYS A 143 10.08 4.16 -12.22
C LYS A 143 9.27 2.95 -12.64
N SER A 144 9.77 1.74 -12.42
CA SER A 144 9.06 0.49 -12.75
C SER A 144 8.00 0.09 -11.71
N VAL A 145 8.22 0.42 -10.43
CA VAL A 145 7.40 0.01 -9.28
C VAL A 145 6.35 1.07 -8.94
N LEU A 146 6.79 2.32 -8.75
CA LEU A 146 6.01 3.35 -8.09
C LEU A 146 4.70 3.71 -8.82
N PRO A 147 4.66 3.87 -10.17
CA PRO A 147 3.43 4.25 -10.85
C PRO A 147 2.28 3.29 -10.59
N ARG A 148 2.55 1.97 -10.62
CA ARG A 148 1.52 0.94 -10.40
C ARG A 148 1.08 0.86 -8.94
N ALA A 149 2.03 0.94 -8.01
CA ALA A 149 1.72 0.95 -6.59
C ALA A 149 0.83 2.15 -6.24
N VAL A 150 1.17 3.33 -6.76
CA VAL A 150 0.39 4.57 -6.60
C VAL A 150 -0.99 4.44 -7.26
N THR A 151 -1.08 3.92 -8.49
CA THR A 151 -2.38 3.69 -9.14
C THR A 151 -3.27 2.76 -8.32
N GLY A 152 -2.73 1.65 -7.82
CA GLY A 152 -3.49 0.72 -6.97
C GLY A 152 -3.99 1.38 -5.69
N PHE A 153 -3.13 2.18 -5.05
CA PHE A 153 -3.49 2.94 -3.85
C PHE A 153 -4.58 3.98 -4.12
N ILE A 154 -4.46 4.76 -5.19
CA ILE A 154 -5.48 5.74 -5.59
C ILE A 154 -6.81 5.04 -5.89
N LEU A 155 -6.81 3.94 -6.64
CA LEU A 155 -8.03 3.17 -6.93
C LEU A 155 -8.69 2.65 -5.65
N PHE A 156 -7.90 2.21 -4.68
CA PHE A 156 -8.41 1.82 -3.35
C PHE A 156 -9.03 3.02 -2.62
N LEU A 157 -8.36 4.17 -2.58
CA LEU A 157 -8.91 5.38 -1.97
C LEU A 157 -10.18 5.86 -2.68
N SER A 158 -10.27 5.74 -4.01
CA SER A 158 -11.48 6.04 -4.77
C SER A 158 -12.65 5.13 -4.38
N ALA A 159 -12.40 3.84 -4.17
CA ALA A 159 -13.42 2.91 -3.68
C ALA A 159 -13.88 3.30 -2.25
N VAL A 160 -12.95 3.66 -1.37
CA VAL A 160 -13.26 4.16 -0.02
C VAL A 160 -14.09 5.44 -0.07
N PHE A 161 -13.72 6.40 -0.93
CA PHE A 161 -14.45 7.65 -1.15
C PHE A 161 -15.89 7.36 -1.60
N TYR A 162 -16.06 6.50 -2.61
CA TYR A 162 -17.37 6.13 -3.12
C TYR A 162 -18.23 5.50 -2.03
N LEU A 163 -17.67 4.54 -1.29
CA LEU A 163 -18.37 3.89 -0.18
C LEU A 163 -18.78 4.88 0.91
N ASN A 164 -17.89 5.81 1.27
CA ASN A 164 -18.14 6.76 2.34
C ASN A 164 -19.32 7.69 2.02
N TYR A 165 -19.35 8.29 0.83
CA TYR A 165 -20.38 9.27 0.48
C TYR A 165 -21.66 8.65 -0.10
N PHE A 166 -21.54 7.66 -0.98
CA PHE A 166 -22.69 7.15 -1.74
C PHE A 166 -23.35 5.93 -1.11
N VAL A 167 -22.60 5.10 -0.38
CA VAL A 167 -23.15 3.87 0.21
C VAL A 167 -23.44 4.04 1.69
N TRP A 168 -22.52 4.65 2.44
CA TRP A 168 -22.70 4.88 3.89
C TRP A 168 -23.46 6.16 4.21
N GLY A 169 -23.76 7.00 3.22
CA GLY A 169 -24.58 8.19 3.37
C GLY A 169 -23.95 9.24 4.28
N ASN A 170 -22.62 9.29 4.42
CA ASN A 170 -21.95 10.31 5.24
C ASN A 170 -21.93 11.69 4.55
N PHE A 171 -22.52 11.82 3.36
CA PHE A 171 -22.69 13.11 2.69
C PHE A 171 -23.78 13.93 3.41
N ASN A 172 -23.37 14.74 4.39
CA ASN A 172 -24.27 15.59 5.19
C ASN A 172 -24.13 17.07 4.79
N GLN A 173 -25.14 17.89 5.11
CA GLN A 173 -25.14 19.35 4.90
C GLN A 173 -23.91 20.03 5.52
N ASN A 174 -23.34 19.48 6.60
CA ASN A 174 -22.12 20.00 7.20
C ASN A 174 -20.88 19.80 6.32
N VAL A 175 -20.76 18.65 5.65
CA VAL A 175 -19.70 18.40 4.65
C VAL A 175 -19.89 19.33 3.45
N GLY A 176 -21.13 19.46 2.96
CA GLY A 176 -21.44 20.39 1.88
C GLY A 176 -21.11 21.85 2.22
N ARG A 177 -21.43 22.31 3.43
CA ARG A 177 -21.10 23.65 3.92
C ARG A 177 -19.60 23.85 4.14
N ALA A 178 -18.88 22.85 4.65
CA ALA A 178 -17.43 22.92 4.82
C ALA A 178 -16.73 23.08 3.47
N ILE A 179 -17.12 22.29 2.46
CA ILE A 179 -16.58 22.42 1.09
C ILE A 179 -16.85 23.82 0.53
N VAL A 180 -18.09 24.31 0.64
CA VAL A 180 -18.46 25.64 0.14
C VAL A 180 -17.69 26.74 0.86
N ASN A 181 -17.57 26.68 2.19
CA ASN A 181 -16.84 27.68 2.98
C ASN A 181 -15.35 27.69 2.67
N GLU A 182 -14.71 26.53 2.46
CA GLU A 182 -13.31 26.51 2.03
C GLU A 182 -13.13 27.06 0.61
N THR A 183 -14.09 26.84 -0.31
CA THR A 183 -14.04 27.40 -1.67
C THR A 183 -14.42 28.88 -1.78
N ALA A 184 -15.15 29.42 -0.80
CA ALA A 184 -15.60 30.82 -0.79
C ALA A 184 -14.57 31.77 -0.15
N ILE A 185 -13.53 31.23 0.49
CA ILE A 185 -12.44 31.98 1.14
C ILE A 185 -11.17 32.04 0.26
N SER A 186 -11.14 31.37 -0.91
CA SER A 186 -10.11 31.54 -1.95
C SER A 186 -10.59 32.42 -3.09
#